data_AF-A0A183B1B7-F1
#
_entry.id   AF-A0A183B1B7-F1
#
_cell.length_a   1.000
_cell.length_b   1.000
_cell.length_c   1.000
_cell.angle_alpha   90.00
_cell.angle_beta   90.00
_cell.angle_gamma   90.00
#
_symmetry.space_group_name_H-M   'P 1'
#
loop_
_entity.id
_entity.type
_entity.pdbx_description
1 polymer ?
#
loop_
_entity_poly.entity_id
_entity_poly.type
_entity_poly.pdbx_seq_one_letter_code
_entity_poly.pdbx_strand_id
1 'polypeptide(L)'
;MVGLESGFLANSPSVWPAIEAAVDVANWKNWETLHIKLLNKLKYRARPERWEPVLGRFLFNHAADIDGLSEAAECLVSGICAKSSTNTSSTTPVHINRPYSPVYYGLGAEVRTRLLLALLESQFDRNQGFKEKVNLRSAMDLRFRPLGYDVWGRIYWLLKDSEINLLLYREDSGKQTFQVGFFWIL
;
A
#
# COMPACT_ATOMS: atom_id res chain seq x y z
N MET A 1 -28.58 -31.45 28.39
CA MET A 1 -28.68 -30.13 29.06
C MET A 1 -27.30 -29.50 28.96
N VAL A 2 -26.97 -28.77 27.89
CA VAL A 2 -27.24 -27.33 27.65
C VAL A 2 -26.75 -26.48 28.86
N GLY A 3 -25.83 -25.53 28.74
CA GLY A 3 -25.16 -24.98 27.57
C GLY A 3 -23.93 -24.15 27.96
N LEU A 4 -23.02 -23.98 27.00
CA LEU A 4 -21.96 -22.98 27.04
C LEU A 4 -22.47 -21.76 26.28
N GLU A 5 -22.90 -20.74 27.02
CA GLU A 5 -23.21 -19.42 26.48
C GLU A 5 -21.94 -18.81 25.90
N SER A 6 -21.78 -18.91 24.59
CA SER A 6 -20.76 -18.22 23.82
C SER A 6 -21.45 -17.56 22.63
N GLY A 7 -22.18 -16.49 22.91
CA GLY A 7 -22.82 -15.71 21.87
C GLY A 7 -23.74 -14.65 22.44
N PHE A 8 -23.21 -13.46 22.76
CA PHE A 8 -24.08 -12.29 22.90
C PHE A 8 -23.43 -10.90 22.70
N LEU A 9 -22.23 -10.78 22.12
CA LEU A 9 -21.64 -9.45 21.85
C LEU A 9 -21.41 -9.11 20.38
N ALA A 10 -21.68 -10.03 19.45
CA ALA A 10 -21.45 -9.79 18.01
C ALA A 10 -22.60 -9.05 17.28
N ASN A 11 -23.76 -8.86 17.92
CA ASN A 11 -24.97 -8.33 17.25
C ASN A 11 -25.37 -6.90 17.66
N SER A 12 -24.48 -6.13 18.30
CA SER A 12 -24.77 -4.72 18.58
C SER A 12 -24.33 -3.84 17.40
N PRO A 13 -25.25 -3.06 16.77
CA PRO A 13 -24.92 -2.16 15.65
C PRO A 13 -23.86 -1.09 15.97
N SER A 14 -23.58 -0.86 17.26
CA SER A 14 -22.54 0.04 17.74
C SER A 14 -21.12 -0.55 17.75
N VAL A 15 -20.99 -1.87 17.68
CA VAL A 15 -19.70 -2.58 17.74
C VAL A 15 -19.06 -2.68 16.36
N TRP A 16 -19.87 -2.82 15.30
CA TRP A 16 -19.37 -2.95 13.93
C TRP A 16 -18.54 -1.75 13.47
N PRO A 17 -18.98 -0.48 13.67
CA PRO A 17 -18.16 0.69 13.33
C PRO A 17 -16.86 0.77 14.13
N ALA A 18 -16.84 0.26 15.37
CA ALA A 18 -15.64 0.23 16.21
C ALA A 18 -14.66 -0.87 15.78
N ILE A 19 -15.16 -2.03 15.33
CA ILE A 19 -14.35 -3.10 14.74
C ILE A 19 -13.81 -2.65 13.38
N GLU A 20 -14.64 -2.06 12.52
CA GLU A 20 -14.23 -1.54 11.21
C GLU A 20 -13.19 -0.42 11.38
N ALA A 21 -13.40 0.51 12.32
CA ALA A 21 -12.40 1.50 12.69
C ALA A 21 -11.12 0.87 13.28
N ALA A 22 -11.22 -0.21 14.06
CA ALA A 22 -10.05 -0.90 14.61
C ALA A 22 -9.26 -1.68 13.54
N VAL A 23 -9.95 -2.27 12.57
CA VAL A 23 -9.37 -2.93 11.39
C VAL A 23 -8.70 -1.91 10.49
N ASP A 24 -9.37 -0.80 10.19
CA ASP A 24 -8.77 0.34 9.50
C ASP A 24 -7.53 0.85 10.25
N VAL A 25 -7.61 0.94 11.59
CA VAL A 25 -6.51 1.36 12.45
C VAL A 25 -5.33 0.39 12.46
N ALA A 26 -5.59 -0.91 12.42
CA ALA A 26 -4.57 -1.93 12.28
C ALA A 26 -3.93 -1.87 10.89
N ASN A 27 -4.71 -1.64 9.83
CA ASN A 27 -4.24 -1.65 8.45
C ASN A 27 -3.40 -0.40 8.09
N TRP A 28 -3.77 0.80 8.55
CA TRP A 28 -2.97 2.00 8.25
C TRP A 28 -1.66 2.05 9.05
N LYS A 29 -1.64 1.52 10.28
CA LYS A 29 -0.40 1.32 11.04
C LYS A 29 0.59 0.41 10.30
N ASN A 30 0.10 -0.53 9.49
CA ASN A 30 0.95 -1.40 8.69
C ASN A 30 1.70 -0.63 7.61
N TRP A 31 1.05 0.31 6.93
CA TRP A 31 1.66 1.07 5.84
C TRP A 31 2.75 2.03 6.33
N GLU A 32 2.50 2.83 7.37
CA GLU A 32 3.55 3.72 7.93
C GLU A 32 4.73 2.92 8.44
N THR A 33 4.45 1.85 9.19
CA THR A 33 5.47 0.94 9.71
C THR A 33 6.28 0.33 8.57
N LEU A 34 5.64 -0.04 7.47
CA LEU A 34 6.31 -0.57 6.28
C LEU A 34 7.24 0.49 5.67
N HIS A 35 6.78 1.71 5.43
CA HIS A 35 7.61 2.80 4.89
C HIS A 35 8.83 3.06 5.78
N ILE A 36 8.61 3.18 7.08
CA ILE A 36 9.69 3.37 8.07
C ILE A 36 10.69 2.21 8.03
N LYS A 37 10.21 0.97 8.01
CA LYS A 37 11.07 -0.22 7.94
C LYS A 37 11.89 -0.24 6.65
N LEU A 38 11.28 0.03 5.50
CA LEU A 38 11.97 0.07 4.20
C LEU A 38 13.03 1.18 4.16
N LEU A 39 12.70 2.38 4.61
CA LEU A 39 13.65 3.50 4.74
C LEU A 39 14.82 3.14 5.68
N ASN A 40 14.53 2.50 6.81
CA ASN A 40 15.56 2.10 7.77
C ASN A 40 16.46 0.97 7.25
N LYS A 41 15.93 0.06 6.43
CA LYS A 41 16.75 -0.92 5.69
C LYS A 41 17.69 -0.26 4.68
N LEU A 42 17.31 0.91 4.15
CA LEU A 42 18.14 1.78 3.33
C LEU A 42 19.01 2.77 4.15
N LYS A 43 19.05 2.63 5.48
CA LYS A 43 19.86 3.45 6.41
C LYS A 43 19.42 4.93 6.54
N TYR A 44 18.17 5.26 6.18
CA TYR A 44 17.63 6.63 6.28
C TYR A 44 17.21 7.08 7.70
N ARG A 45 17.21 6.17 8.70
CA ARG A 45 16.90 6.46 10.13
C ARG A 45 15.57 7.22 10.34
N ALA A 46 14.53 6.81 9.63
CA ALA A 46 13.17 7.33 9.80
C ALA A 46 12.60 6.94 11.18
N ARG A 47 11.95 7.93 11.84
CA ARG A 47 11.23 7.76 13.11
C ARG A 47 9.71 7.83 12.87
N PRO A 48 8.88 7.14 13.66
CA PRO A 48 7.42 7.15 13.50
C PRO A 48 6.79 8.55 13.50
N GLU A 49 7.38 9.49 14.23
CA GLU A 49 6.83 10.84 14.37
C GLU A 49 7.25 11.76 13.21
N ARG A 50 8.24 11.37 12.41
CA ARG A 50 8.87 12.24 11.41
C ARG A 50 9.45 11.48 10.22
N TRP A 51 8.70 10.52 9.69
CA TRP A 51 9.14 9.72 8.54
C TRP A 51 8.79 10.37 7.20
N GLU A 52 7.74 11.19 7.11
CA GLU A 52 7.33 11.83 5.84
C GLU A 52 8.44 12.70 5.21
N PRO A 53 9.14 13.59 5.94
CA PRO A 53 10.20 14.38 5.32
C PRO A 53 11.41 13.53 4.93
N VAL A 54 11.64 12.42 5.63
CA VAL A 54 12.71 11.46 5.31
C VAL A 54 12.37 10.72 4.02
N LEU A 55 11.10 10.36 3.85
CA LEU A 55 10.58 9.78 2.62
C LEU A 55 10.69 10.76 1.45
N GLY A 56 10.30 12.02 1.62
CA GLY A 56 10.45 13.04 0.59
C GLY A 56 11.91 13.22 0.15
N ARG A 57 12.86 13.24 1.09
CA ARG A 57 14.31 13.26 0.76
C ARG A 57 14.76 12.02 -0.01
N PHE A 58 14.27 10.83 0.38
CA PHE A 58 14.53 9.59 -0.35
C PHE A 58 14.06 9.72 -1.81
N LEU A 59 12.85 10.24 -2.02
CA LEU A 59 12.29 10.41 -3.36
C LEU A 59 13.12 11.37 -4.22
N PHE A 60 13.52 12.52 -3.69
CA PHE A 60 14.40 13.44 -4.41
C PHE A 60 15.71 12.80 -4.85
N ASN A 61 16.28 11.92 -4.03
CA ASN A 61 17.57 11.30 -4.32
C ASN A 61 17.48 10.12 -5.30
N HIS A 62 16.31 9.46 -5.38
CA HIS A 62 16.21 8.12 -5.96
C HIS A 62 15.01 7.87 -6.87
N ALA A 63 14.08 8.82 -6.98
CA ALA A 63 12.83 8.65 -7.73
C ALA A 63 12.34 9.97 -8.36
N ALA A 64 13.23 10.95 -8.54
CA ALA A 64 12.87 12.26 -9.11
C ALA A 64 12.52 12.19 -10.59
N ASP A 65 12.99 11.13 -11.27
CA ASP A 65 12.74 10.81 -12.68
C ASP A 65 11.34 10.20 -12.92
N ILE A 66 10.64 9.78 -11.86
CA ILE A 66 9.32 9.18 -11.98
C ILE A 66 8.25 10.27 -11.89
N ASP A 67 7.33 10.28 -12.86
CA ASP A 67 6.27 11.28 -12.97
C ASP A 67 5.41 11.41 -11.68
N GLY A 68 5.25 12.65 -11.22
CA GLY A 68 4.43 13.01 -10.06
C GLY A 68 5.09 12.76 -8.70
N LEU A 69 6.27 12.13 -8.65
CA LEU A 69 6.96 11.85 -7.39
C LEU A 69 7.81 13.01 -6.90
N SER A 70 8.27 13.90 -7.79
CA SER A 70 9.01 15.11 -7.41
C SER A 70 8.12 16.10 -6.66
N GLU A 71 6.89 16.33 -7.12
CA GLU A 71 5.90 17.17 -6.45
C GLU A 71 5.46 16.56 -5.12
N ALA A 72 5.25 15.24 -5.08
CA ALA A 72 4.94 14.53 -3.86
C ALA A 72 6.09 14.62 -2.83
N ALA A 73 7.34 14.54 -3.29
CA ALA A 73 8.53 14.70 -2.46
C ALA A 73 8.60 16.09 -1.83
N GLU A 74 8.32 17.13 -2.62
CA GLU A 74 8.25 18.52 -2.13
C GLU A 74 7.16 18.67 -1.07
N CYS A 75 5.98 18.10 -1.30
CA CYS A 75 4.88 18.14 -0.34
C CYS A 75 5.26 17.46 0.98
N LEU A 76 5.89 16.28 0.91
CA LEU A 76 6.31 15.51 2.08
C LEU A 76 7.43 16.19 2.87
N VAL A 77 8.33 16.93 2.22
CA VAL A 77 9.41 17.67 2.90
C VAL A 77 8.89 18.97 3.51
N SER A 78 8.05 19.71 2.79
CA SER A 78 7.51 21.01 3.23
C SER A 78 6.40 20.87 4.28
N GLY A 79 5.73 19.71 4.33
CA GLY A 79 4.57 19.50 5.18
C GLY A 79 3.27 20.10 4.61
N ILE A 80 3.30 20.58 3.36
CA ILE A 80 2.17 21.25 2.70
C ILE A 80 1.91 20.56 1.36
N CYS A 81 0.69 20.07 1.15
CA CYS A 81 0.29 19.58 -0.17
C CYS A 81 -0.29 20.76 -0.98
N ALA A 82 0.41 21.19 -2.02
CA ALA A 82 -0.11 22.22 -2.93
C ALA A 82 -1.33 21.66 -3.68
N LYS A 83 -2.52 22.16 -3.37
CA LYS A 83 -3.71 21.86 -4.17
C LYS A 83 -3.49 22.46 -5.55
N SER A 84 -3.34 21.62 -6.57
CA SER A 84 -3.38 22.08 -7.95
C SER A 84 -4.73 22.76 -8.20
N SER A 85 -4.66 23.92 -8.82
CA SER A 85 -5.75 24.87 -9.00
C SER A 85 -6.99 24.26 -9.64
N THR A 86 -8.07 24.10 -8.87
CA THR A 86 -9.44 24.30 -9.36
C THR A 86 -10.22 25.07 -8.30
N ASN A 87 -10.77 26.20 -8.72
CA ASN A 87 -11.41 27.19 -7.87
C ASN A 87 -12.73 26.65 -7.29
N THR A 88 -12.76 26.32 -6.00
CA THR A 88 -13.96 26.50 -5.17
C THR A 88 -13.53 26.87 -3.75
N SER A 89 -13.75 28.14 -3.44
CA SER A 89 -13.59 28.72 -2.11
C SER A 89 -14.59 28.11 -1.12
N SER A 90 -14.10 27.28 -0.21
CA SER A 90 -14.68 27.16 1.13
C SER A 90 -13.58 26.69 2.09
N THR A 91 -12.86 27.67 2.60
CA THR A 91 -12.06 27.58 3.81
C THR A 91 -12.97 27.23 4.98
N THR A 92 -12.89 25.99 5.43
CA THR A 92 -13.07 25.65 6.84
C THR A 92 -11.84 24.83 7.24
N PRO A 93 -10.98 25.33 8.13
CA PRO A 93 -9.93 24.52 8.73
C PRO A 93 -10.64 23.56 9.69
N VAL A 94 -11.12 22.44 9.16
CA VAL A 94 -11.63 21.37 10.01
C VAL A 94 -10.41 20.78 10.68
N HIS A 95 -10.13 21.27 11.88
CA HIS A 95 -9.26 20.63 12.86
C HIS A 95 -9.94 19.32 13.28
N ILE A 96 -10.00 18.35 12.36
CA ILE A 96 -10.33 16.97 12.71
C ILE A 96 -9.10 16.49 13.47
N ASN A 97 -9.28 16.10 14.73
CA ASN A 97 -8.29 15.38 15.50
C ASN A 97 -7.88 14.09 14.76
N ARG A 98 -6.98 14.18 13.78
CA ARG A 98 -6.39 13.06 13.06
C ARG A 98 -4.94 12.95 13.52
N PRO A 99 -4.58 11.99 14.40
CA PRO A 99 -3.27 11.99 15.05
C PRO A 99 -2.09 11.56 14.15
N TYR A 100 -2.25 11.48 12.81
CA TYR A 100 -1.30 10.77 11.94
C TYR A 100 -1.11 11.45 10.58
N SER A 101 0.18 11.57 10.19
CA SER A 101 0.75 11.74 8.84
C SER A 101 -0.16 12.39 7.77
N PRO A 102 -0.54 13.68 7.92
CA PRO A 102 -1.59 14.29 7.11
C PRO A 102 -1.23 14.43 5.63
N VAL A 103 0.06 14.56 5.29
CA VAL A 103 0.49 14.84 3.91
C VAL A 103 0.49 13.56 3.09
N TYR A 104 1.08 12.48 3.60
CA TYR A 104 1.19 11.22 2.88
C TYR A 104 -0.19 10.65 2.50
N TYR A 105 -1.16 10.63 3.41
CA TYR A 105 -2.52 10.16 3.09
C TYR A 105 -3.33 11.17 2.28
N GLY A 106 -2.88 12.42 2.19
CA GLY A 106 -3.43 13.41 1.26
C GLY A 106 -3.02 13.16 -0.19
N LEU A 107 -1.99 12.33 -0.44
CA LEU A 107 -1.56 11.96 -1.79
C LEU A 107 -2.53 10.96 -2.43
N GLY A 108 -2.72 11.08 -3.74
CA GLY A 108 -3.48 10.12 -4.54
C GLY A 108 -2.98 8.69 -4.34
N ALA A 109 -3.89 7.72 -4.37
CA ALA A 109 -3.54 6.31 -4.19
C ALA A 109 -2.50 5.84 -5.21
N GLU A 110 -2.60 6.31 -6.46
CA GLU A 110 -1.64 6.05 -7.53
C GLU A 110 -0.22 6.53 -7.18
N VAL A 111 -0.10 7.77 -6.67
CA VAL A 111 1.19 8.35 -6.23
C VAL A 111 1.78 7.56 -5.07
N ARG A 112 0.95 7.18 -4.09
CA ARG A 112 1.39 6.33 -2.97
C ARG A 112 1.87 4.96 -3.44
N THR A 113 1.22 4.36 -4.42
CA THR A 113 1.66 3.09 -5.03
C THR A 113 3.01 3.25 -5.74
N ARG A 114 3.20 4.30 -6.54
CA ARG A 114 4.50 4.57 -7.20
C ARG A 114 5.63 4.79 -6.18
N LEU A 115 5.35 5.53 -5.12
CA LEU A 115 6.29 5.77 -4.03
C LEU A 115 6.72 4.46 -3.35
N LEU A 116 5.75 3.60 -3.03
CA LEU A 116 6.02 2.29 -2.45
C LEU A 116 6.87 1.44 -3.40
N LEU A 117 6.54 1.44 -4.70
CA LEU A 117 7.31 0.72 -5.71
C LEU A 117 8.76 1.20 -5.73
N ALA A 118 9.01 2.52 -5.76
CA ALA A 118 10.36 3.09 -5.74
C ALA A 118 11.16 2.68 -4.48
N LEU A 119 10.50 2.62 -3.32
CA LEU A 119 11.11 2.13 -2.07
C LEU A 119 11.49 0.65 -2.14
N LEU A 120 10.62 -0.17 -2.74
CA LEU A 120 10.84 -1.61 -2.91
C LEU A 120 11.96 -1.90 -3.90
N GLU A 121 11.94 -1.25 -5.06
CA GLU A 121 13.00 -1.35 -6.08
C GLU A 121 14.35 -0.93 -5.49
N SER A 122 14.38 0.17 -4.74
CA SER A 122 15.58 0.62 -4.04
C SER A 122 16.13 -0.42 -3.05
N GLN A 123 15.31 -1.33 -2.51
CA GLN A 123 15.83 -2.43 -1.69
C GLN A 123 16.74 -3.35 -2.51
N PHE A 124 16.40 -3.67 -3.75
CA PHE A 124 17.20 -4.57 -4.59
C PHE A 124 18.53 -3.94 -4.99
N ASP A 125 18.56 -2.63 -5.19
CA ASP A 125 19.79 -1.95 -5.61
C ASP A 125 20.72 -1.62 -4.44
N ARG A 126 20.18 -1.22 -3.30
CA ARG A 126 20.95 -0.57 -2.22
C ARG A 126 21.04 -1.39 -0.94
N ASN A 127 20.23 -2.45 -0.77
CA ASN A 127 20.33 -3.36 0.36
C ASN A 127 21.08 -4.63 -0.06
N GLN A 128 22.41 -4.55 -0.05
CA GLN A 128 23.29 -5.61 -0.57
C GLN A 128 23.03 -6.99 0.07
N GLY A 129 22.84 -7.05 1.39
CA GLY A 129 22.55 -8.32 2.07
C GLY A 129 21.17 -8.89 1.76
N PHE A 130 20.22 -8.06 1.31
CA PHE A 130 18.96 -8.54 0.74
C PHE A 130 19.16 -9.02 -0.69
N LYS A 131 19.85 -8.24 -1.53
CA LYS A 131 20.16 -8.58 -2.93
C LYS A 131 20.87 -9.92 -3.05
N GLU A 132 21.90 -10.15 -2.24
CA GLU A 132 22.64 -11.42 -2.22
C GLU A 132 21.72 -12.60 -1.88
N LYS A 133 20.83 -12.46 -0.89
CA LYS A 133 19.88 -13.51 -0.52
C LYS A 133 18.83 -13.77 -1.60
N VAL A 134 18.36 -12.74 -2.29
CA VAL A 134 17.44 -12.88 -3.42
C VAL A 134 18.14 -13.58 -4.58
N ASN A 135 19.36 -13.19 -4.92
CA ASN A 135 20.11 -13.75 -6.03
C ASN A 135 20.45 -15.25 -5.86
N LEU A 136 20.40 -15.77 -4.63
CA LEU A 136 20.53 -17.20 -4.34
C LEU A 136 19.26 -18.00 -4.66
N ARG A 137 18.12 -17.35 -4.88
CA ARG A 137 16.84 -18.00 -5.23
C ARG A 137 16.67 -18.07 -6.73
N SER A 138 16.01 -19.13 -7.20
CA SER A 138 15.66 -19.22 -8.62
C SER A 138 14.57 -18.21 -8.97
N ALA A 139 14.52 -17.79 -10.23
CA ALA A 139 13.43 -16.93 -10.72
C ALA A 139 12.04 -17.56 -10.52
N MET A 140 11.97 -18.91 -10.47
CA MET A 140 10.74 -19.64 -10.24
C MET A 140 10.26 -19.53 -8.78
N ASP A 141 11.18 -19.41 -7.82
CA ASP A 141 10.84 -19.28 -6.40
C ASP A 141 10.45 -17.85 -6.00
N LEU A 142 10.82 -16.87 -6.82
CA LEU A 142 10.55 -15.45 -6.58
C LEU A 142 9.23 -14.99 -7.23
N ARG A 143 8.74 -15.70 -8.24
CA ARG A 143 7.53 -15.34 -8.98
C ARG A 143 6.34 -16.09 -8.43
N PHE A 144 5.21 -15.39 -8.34
CA PHE A 144 3.94 -16.10 -8.23
C PHE A 144 3.76 -16.99 -9.45
N ARG A 145 3.32 -18.23 -9.23
CA ARG A 145 2.96 -19.11 -10.34
C ARG A 145 1.53 -18.79 -10.77
N PRO A 146 1.27 -18.69 -12.07
CA PRO A 146 -0.10 -18.55 -12.54
C PRO A 146 -0.91 -19.78 -12.13
N LEU A 147 -2.22 -19.57 -11.98
CA LEU A 147 -3.17 -20.66 -11.77
C LEU A 147 -3.14 -21.64 -12.95
N GLY A 148 -2.98 -21.12 -14.17
CA GLY A 148 -2.86 -21.93 -15.38
C GLY A 148 -2.90 -21.11 -16.66
N TYR A 149 -2.89 -21.83 -17.78
CA TYR A 149 -2.97 -21.30 -19.14
C TYR A 149 -4.17 -21.92 -19.86
N ASP A 150 -4.87 -21.15 -20.69
CA ASP A 150 -5.90 -21.70 -21.58
C ASP A 150 -5.33 -22.13 -22.93
N VAL A 151 -6.18 -22.76 -23.75
CA VAL A 151 -5.85 -23.19 -25.12
C VAL A 151 -5.52 -22.03 -26.06
N TRP A 152 -5.84 -20.80 -25.68
CA TRP A 152 -5.55 -19.57 -26.42
C TRP A 152 -4.29 -18.85 -25.89
N GLY A 153 -3.58 -19.45 -24.92
CA GLY A 153 -2.36 -18.90 -24.36
C GLY A 153 -2.57 -17.76 -23.35
N ARG A 154 -3.78 -17.55 -22.85
CA ARG A 154 -4.05 -16.55 -21.81
C ARG A 154 -3.66 -17.09 -20.44
N ILE A 155 -3.17 -16.18 -19.59
CA ILE A 155 -2.63 -16.52 -18.27
C ILE A 155 -3.67 -16.16 -17.22
N TYR A 156 -3.92 -17.08 -16.30
CA TYR A 156 -4.85 -16.90 -15.20
C TYR A 156 -4.10 -16.76 -13.89
N TRP A 157 -4.47 -15.77 -13.11
CA TRP A 157 -3.85 -15.44 -11.84
C TRP A 157 -4.89 -15.45 -10.74
N LEU A 158 -4.61 -16.15 -9.64
CA LEU A 158 -5.47 -16.21 -8.48
C LEU A 158 -4.76 -15.60 -7.28
N LEU A 159 -5.30 -14.52 -6.73
CA LEU A 159 -4.90 -14.00 -5.43
C LEU A 159 -5.98 -14.35 -4.42
N LYS A 160 -5.54 -14.81 -3.26
CA LYS A 160 -6.40 -15.08 -2.11
C LYS A 160 -5.83 -14.32 -0.93
N ASP A 161 -6.67 -13.56 -0.23
CA ASP A 161 -6.28 -12.92 1.02
C ASP A 161 -6.64 -13.77 2.26
N SER A 162 -6.30 -13.24 3.44
CA SER A 162 -6.56 -13.90 4.73
C SER A 162 -8.04 -14.01 5.07
N GLU A 163 -8.87 -13.17 4.46
CA GLU A 163 -10.34 -13.13 4.64
C GLU A 163 -11.05 -14.00 3.60
N ILE A 164 -10.29 -14.76 2.78
CA ILE A 164 -10.81 -15.64 1.74
C ILE A 164 -11.44 -14.86 0.57
N ASN A 165 -11.15 -13.57 0.44
CA ASN A 165 -11.49 -12.85 -0.79
C ASN A 165 -10.62 -13.38 -1.93
N LEU A 166 -11.28 -13.79 -3.02
CA LEU A 166 -10.63 -14.33 -4.21
C LEU A 166 -10.65 -13.30 -5.33
N LEU A 167 -9.47 -13.01 -5.86
CA LEU A 167 -9.28 -12.20 -7.05
C LEU A 167 -8.76 -13.10 -8.16
N LEU A 168 -9.62 -13.41 -9.13
CA LEU A 168 -9.23 -14.07 -10.36
C LEU A 168 -9.12 -13.03 -11.46
N TYR A 169 -7.93 -12.90 -12.04
CA TYR A 169 -7.74 -12.05 -13.20
C TYR A 169 -7.07 -12.81 -14.34
N ARG A 170 -7.38 -12.36 -15.56
CA ARG A 170 -6.87 -12.92 -16.80
C ARG A 170 -5.98 -11.90 -17.49
N GLU A 171 -4.78 -12.33 -17.85
CA GLU A 171 -3.82 -11.57 -18.64
C GLU A 171 -3.82 -12.10 -20.07
N ASP A 172 -3.97 -11.18 -21.04
CA ASP A 172 -3.96 -11.47 -22.46
C ASP A 172 -2.61 -11.02 -23.03
N SER A 173 -1.81 -11.96 -23.54
CA SER A 173 -0.42 -11.75 -23.95
C SER A 173 -0.23 -10.74 -25.10
N GLY A 174 -1.33 -10.22 -25.67
CA GLY A 174 -1.34 -9.15 -26.68
C GLY A 174 -2.06 -7.86 -26.29
N LYS A 175 -2.67 -7.75 -25.10
CA LYS A 175 -3.39 -6.53 -24.66
C LYS A 175 -3.02 -6.21 -23.21
N GLN A 176 -2.52 -5.00 -22.96
CA GLN A 176 -2.32 -4.45 -21.61
C GLN A 176 -3.66 -4.12 -20.92
N THR A 177 -4.57 -5.09 -20.87
CA THR A 177 -5.90 -4.94 -20.28
C THR A 177 -6.12 -6.05 -19.27
N PHE A 178 -6.19 -5.70 -17.99
CA PHE A 178 -6.52 -6.63 -16.92
C PHE A 178 -8.04 -6.71 -16.78
N GLN A 179 -8.61 -7.90 -16.92
CA GLN A 179 -10.02 -8.14 -16.57
C GLN A 179 -10.09 -8.68 -15.15
N VAL A 180 -10.70 -7.90 -14.27
CA VAL A 180 -10.85 -8.23 -12.85
C VAL A 180 -12.25 -8.82 -12.63
N GLY A 181 -12.32 -10.07 -12.19
CA GLY A 181 -13.57 -10.66 -11.70
C GLY A 181 -13.53 -10.75 -10.18
N PHE A 182 -14.40 -10.01 -9.50
CA PHE A 182 -14.66 -10.22 -8.08
C PHE A 182 -15.73 -11.31 -7.94
N PHE A 183 -15.36 -12.43 -7.32
CA PHE A 183 -16.31 -13.45 -6.89
C PHE A 183 -16.43 -13.39 -5.36
N TRP A 184 -17.56 -12.86 -4.89
CA TRP A 184 -17.98 -13.04 -3.50
C TRP A 184 -18.52 -14.45 -3.37
N ILE A 185 -17.77 -15.34 -2.73
CA ILE A 185 -18.31 -16.64 -2.31
C ILE A 185 -19.02 -16.36 -0.98
N LEU A 186 -20.36 -16.45 -1.00
CA LEU A 186 -21.27 -16.37 0.15
C LEU A 186 -20.93 -17.42 1.21
#